data_AF-A0A1G2GW76-F1
#
_entry.id   AF-A0A1G2GW76-F1
#
_cell.length_a   1.000
_cell.length_b   1.000
_cell.length_c   1.000
_cell.angle_alpha   90.00
_cell.angle_beta   90.00
_cell.angle_gamma   90.00
#
_symmetry.space_group_name_H-M   'P 1'
#
loop_
_entity.id
_entity.type
_entity.pdbx_description
1 polymer ?
#
loop_
_entity_poly.entity_id
_entity_poly.type
_entity_poly.pdbx_seq_one_letter_code
_entity_poly.pdbx_strand_id
1 'polypeptide(L)' 'MNKGIIQLIIIIILSVTVLSLLGVSLRALFTDQTIKENFVFVWDFVRHAWGIYVWPYLQTLWQKIQELR' A
#
# COMPACT_ATOMS: atom_id res chain seq x y z
N MET A 1 16.67 15.99 -6.37
CA MET A 1 16.99 14.54 -6.19
C MET A 1 16.46 13.94 -4.87
N ASN A 2 16.03 14.75 -3.89
CA ASN A 2 15.63 14.25 -2.56
C ASN A 2 14.15 13.83 -2.46
N LYS A 3 13.28 14.31 -3.36
CA LYS A 3 11.84 13.98 -3.33
C LYS A 3 11.56 12.50 -3.60
N GLY A 4 12.35 11.84 -4.45
CA GLY A 4 12.16 10.42 -4.79
C GLY A 4 12.47 9.48 -3.62
N ILE A 5 13.52 9.77 -2.84
CA ILE A 5 13.89 8.97 -1.66
C ILE A 5 12.83 9.11 -0.56
N ILE A 6 12.37 10.34 -0.30
CA ILE A 6 11.31 10.59 0.69
C ILE A 6 10.00 9.91 0.27
N GLN A 7 9.64 9.98 -1.02
CA GLN A 7 8.47 9.30 -1.55
C GLN A 7 8.56 7.78 -1.41
N LEU A 8 9.74 7.20 -1.63
CA LEU A 8 10.00 5.76 -1.45
C LEU A 8 9.85 5.34 0.01
N ILE A 9 10.35 6.14 0.95
CA ILE A 9 10.16 5.90 2.40
C ILE A 9 8.68 5.96 2.78
N ILE A 10 7.93 6.95 2.28
CA ILE A 10 6.49 7.07 2.53
C ILE A 10 5.73 5.86 1.97
N ILE A 11 6.07 5.38 0.78
CA ILE A 11 5.47 4.17 0.18
C ILE A 11 5.75 2.94 1.03
N ILE A 12 6.97 2.79 1.55
CA ILE A 12 7.33 1.66 2.43
C ILE A 12 6.52 1.73 3.73
N ILE A 13 6.44 2.89 4.37
CA ILE A 13 5.68 3.07 5.63
C ILE A 13 4.18 2.81 5.40
N LEU A 14 3.61 3.32 4.31
CA LEU A 14 2.22 3.06 3.94
C LEU A 14 1.98 1.56 3.68
N SER A 15 2.90 0.90 2.96
CA SER A 15 2.79 -0.54 2.71
C SER A 15 2.80 -1.33 4.02
N VAL A 16 3.73 -1.03 4.94
CA VAL A 16 3.77 -1.67 6.26
C VAL A 16 2.51 -1.38 7.08
N THR A 17 1.99 -0.16 7.02
CA THR A 17 0.77 0.25 7.74
C THR A 17 -0.45 -0.52 7.21
N VAL A 18 -0.59 -0.63 5.89
CA VAL A 18 -1.69 -1.39 5.27
C VAL A 18 -1.58 -2.88 5.62
N LEU A 19 -0.38 -3.47 5.55
CA LEU A 19 -0.15 -4.87 5.94
C LEU A 19 -0.50 -5.12 7.42
N SER A 20 -0.21 -4.15 8.29
CA SER A 20 -0.57 -4.19 9.71
C SER A 20 -2.08 -4.06 9.94
N LEU A 21 -2.75 -3.14 9.25
CA LEU A 21 -4.21 -2.93 9.34
C LEU A 21 -5.01 -4.15 8.86
N LEU A 22 -4.47 -4.91 7.90
CA LEU A 22 -5.07 -6.16 7.44
C LEU A 22 -4.89 -7.31 8.45
N GLY A 23 -4.29 -7.06 9.62
CA GLY A 23 -4.08 -8.07 10.67
C GLY A 23 -3.05 -9.13 10.29
N VAL A 24 -2.22 -8.85 9.28
CA VAL A 24 -1.33 -9.84 8.71
C VAL A 24 0.02 -9.75 9.39
N SER A 25 0.37 -10.81 10.12
CA SER A 25 1.70 -10.95 10.67
C SER A 25 2.69 -11.16 9.52
N LEU A 26 3.54 -10.15 9.26
CA LEU A 26 4.65 -10.25 8.30
C LEU A 26 5.46 -11.53 8.50
N ARG A 27 5.66 -11.92 9.78
CA ARG A 27 6.32 -13.17 10.14
C ARG A 27 5.63 -14.41 9.57
N ALA A 28 4.31 -14.54 9.65
CA ALA A 28 3.61 -15.69 9.07
C ALA A 28 3.68 -15.72 7.54
N LEU A 29 3.70 -14.56 6.88
CA LEU A 29 3.89 -14.50 5.41
C LEU A 29 5.26 -15.00 4.96
N PHE A 30 6.29 -14.80 5.78
CA PHE A 30 7.64 -15.28 5.50
C PHE A 30 7.87 -16.74 5.92
N THR A 31 7.02 -17.29 6.79
CA THR A 31 7.25 -18.61 7.41
C THR A 31 6.35 -19.70 6.80
N ASP A 32 5.10 -19.38 6.45
CA ASP A 32 4.12 -20.37 5.99
C ASP A 32 3.67 -20.13 4.54
N GLN A 33 3.97 -21.10 3.67
CA GLN A 33 3.67 -21.03 2.24
C GLN A 33 2.16 -21.07 1.96
N THR A 34 1.38 -21.78 2.78
CA THR A 34 -0.09 -21.86 2.67
C THR A 34 -0.78 -20.55 3.05
N ILE A 35 -0.23 -19.83 4.04
CA ILE A 35 -0.74 -18.51 4.44
C ILE A 35 -0.45 -17.50 3.32
N LYS A 36 0.69 -17.64 2.65
CA LYS A 36 1.09 -16.75 1.54
C LYS A 36 0.10 -16.81 0.37
N GLU A 37 -0.37 -17.99 -0.04
CA GLU A 37 -1.31 -18.13 -1.16
C GLU A 37 -2.68 -17.52 -0.86
N ASN A 38 -3.22 -17.80 0.34
CA ASN A 38 -4.48 -17.20 0.78
C ASN A 38 -4.35 -15.68 0.96
N PHE A 39 -3.19 -15.21 1.41
CA PHE A 39 -2.90 -13.80 1.53
C PHE A 39 -2.84 -13.11 0.17
N VAL A 40 -2.28 -13.74 -0.86
CA VAL A 40 -2.27 -13.17 -2.22
C VAL A 40 -3.70 -12.93 -2.70
N PHE A 41 -4.64 -13.85 -2.43
CA PHE A 41 -6.05 -13.68 -2.81
C PHE A 41 -6.71 -12.50 -2.08
N VAL A 42 -6.54 -12.41 -0.75
CA VAL A 42 -7.07 -11.29 0.05
C VAL A 42 -6.39 -9.98 -0.35
N TRP A 43 -5.08 -10.01 -0.59
CA TRP A 43 -4.31 -8.87 -1.03
C TRP A 43 -4.75 -8.36 -2.39
N ASP A 44 -5.07 -9.25 -3.33
CA ASP A 44 -5.55 -8.85 -4.65
C ASP A 44 -6.94 -8.21 -4.56
N PHE A 45 -7.82 -8.73 -3.69
CA PHE A 45 -9.11 -8.12 -3.40
C PHE A 45 -8.97 -6.73 -2.75
N VAL A 46 -8.11 -6.62 -1.74
CA VAL A 46 -7.81 -5.34 -1.07
C VAL A 46 -7.18 -4.36 -2.04
N ARG A 47 -6.25 -4.81 -2.89
CA ARG A 47 -5.62 -3.98 -3.92
C ARG A 47 -6.63 -3.49 -4.94
N HIS A 48 -7.57 -4.34 -5.34
CA HIS A 48 -8.64 -3.97 -6.26
C HIS A 48 -9.57 -2.93 -5.63
N ALA A 49 -10.01 -3.16 -4.39
CA ALA A 49 -10.79 -2.19 -3.64
C ALA A 49 -10.02 -0.87 -3.43
N TRP A 50 -8.75 -0.94 -3.07
CA TRP A 50 -7.89 0.23 -2.89
C TRP A 50 -7.70 1.02 -4.19
N GLY A 51 -7.56 0.34 -5.33
CA GLY A 51 -7.51 0.96 -6.65
C GLY A 51 -8.81 1.67 -7.01
N ILE A 52 -9.96 1.21 -6.53
CA ILE A 52 -11.26 1.86 -6.79
C ILE A 52 -11.47 3.05 -5.83
N TYR A 53 -11.17 2.87 -4.55
CA TYR A 53 -11.50 3.85 -3.51
C TYR A 53 -10.40 4.89 -3.28
N VAL A 54 -9.13 4.52 -3.35
CA VAL A 54 -8.02 5.41 -2.97
C VAL A 54 -7.40 6.07 -4.20
N TRP A 55 -7.41 5.43 -5.36
CA TRP A 55 -6.89 6.02 -6.60
C TRP A 55 -7.51 7.38 -6.98
N PRO A 56 -8.84 7.58 -6.91
CA PRO A 56 -9.44 8.87 -7.24
C PRO A 56 -8.99 9.96 -6.26
N TYR A 57 -8.94 9.64 -4.97
CA TYR A 57 -8.49 10.56 -3.92
C TYR A 57 -7.00 10.89 -4.05
N LEU A 58 -6.16 9.91 -4.36
CA LEU A 58 -4.72 10.09 -4.61
C LEU A 58 -4.47 10.98 -5.82
N GLN A 59 -5.21 10.79 -6.92
CA GLN A 59 -5.12 11.69 -8.08
C GLN A 59 -5.51 13.12 -7.71
N THR A 60 -6.58 13.29 -6.95
CA THR A 60 -7.07 14.60 -6.53
C THR A 60 -6.06 15.32 -5.61
N LEU A 61 -5.47 14.59 -4.65
CA LEU A 61 -4.43 15.10 -3.77
C LEU A 61 -3.14 15.41 -4.53
N TRP A 62 -2.76 14.56 -5.48
CA TRP A 62 -1.57 14.77 -6.31
C TRP A 62 -1.70 16.01 -7.20
N GLN A 63 -2.88 16.24 -7.79
CA GLN A 63 -3.17 17.45 -8.55
C GLN A 63 -3.08 18.71 -7.67
N LYS A 64 -3.69 18.70 -6.47
CA LYS A 64 -3.58 19.82 -5.53
C LYS A 64 -2.14 20.09 -5.08
N ILE A 65 -1.34 19.05 -4.88
CA ILE A 65 0.08 19.20 -4.52
C ILE A 65 0.91 19.77 -5.67
N GLN A 66 0.57 19.44 -6.93
CA GLN A 66 1.19 20.02 -8.12
C GLN A 66 0.83 21.50 -8.27
N GLU A 67 -0.42 21.89 -7.99
CA GLU A 67 -0.87 23.29 -8.04
C GLU A 67 -0.21 24.19 -6.99
N LEU A 68 0.17 23.63 -5.83
CA LEU A 68 0.81 24.37 -4.73
C LEU A 68 2.34 24.53 -4.89
N ARG A 69 2.93 24.01 -5.97
CA ARG A 69 4.38 24.01 -6.23
C ARG A 69 4.76 24.96 -7.36
#